data_AF-A0A9C9JQJ5-F1
#
_entry.id   AF-A0A9C9JQJ5-F1
#
_cell.length_a   1.000
_cell.length_b   1.000
_cell.length_c   1.000
_cell.angle_alpha   90.00
_cell.angle_beta   90.00
_cell.angle_gamma   90.00
#
_symmetry.space_group_name_H-M   'P 1'
#
loop_
_entity.id
_entity.type
_entity.pdbx_description
1 polymer ?
#
loop_
_entity_poly.entity_id
_entity_poly.type
_entity_poly.pdbx_seq_one_letter_code
_entity_poly.pdbx_strand_id
1 'polypeptide(L)'
;MTLAKKHYQRLWFPQPGTGGDIPSRAEHGMTRKQFDDAFPVEFWREVVDRIQKEVPDTLLLAEAFWMMEGYFVRSLGMHRVYNSAFMNMLKAEENEKYRLSIKNVLEFNPQILKRYVNFMNNPDEETAIAQFGTDDKYFGVCMMMSTLPGLPMFGHGQIEGFSEKYGMEYKRAYWDESVNTGLVQRHEREIFPLLRKRYLFSDVENFLLYDFYTSDGQVNENVFAYGNRVNDERSLVFYNNKFNETSGWIHTSAAYLENNQLVQKTLGEGLNIERRSDLFICFRDFITGLEYIRSSEEIWNKGLYIELEAFKYRIFVEFRQVQHTAYRPYYDLAVYLNGGGVPAIEAAMDEFIYQPILNALQECINPGSLKWLAWGADDKEVVKSFNDKFDQLVTTVCSFENLEKLTKENIANIYNYYSTVKKMFCDKKGLITNIPKLSKSLSDEINKYFPEKDNERLEGLRIVLMLPFIEGLKRIYYQDKTLAETFLESRLYQKRIKQTLISLGADENIANQETQLIKILTFLNNGLNIDKNNPSLPYFEELFNTKSVQRYLQMNEFNGIVYFNKEQFAHLLFWLAIKYVIHLTQSDKKKITSVKINA
;
A
#
# COMPACT_ATOMS: atom_id res chain seq x y z
N MET A 1 -3.26 -24.46 41.05
CA MET A 1 -3.42 -23.89 42.41
C MET A 1 -4.37 -22.70 42.29
N THR A 2 -5.68 -22.93 42.21
CA THR A 2 -6.52 -21.97 41.47
C THR A 2 -7.92 -21.73 42.05
N LEU A 3 -8.42 -22.60 42.93
CA LEU A 3 -9.70 -22.40 43.61
C LEU A 3 -9.46 -22.13 45.09
N ALA A 4 -9.90 -20.97 45.58
CA ALA A 4 -9.67 -20.53 46.94
C ALA A 4 -10.27 -21.51 47.93
N LYS A 5 -11.48 -22.02 47.67
CA LYS A 5 -12.13 -23.04 48.51
C LYS A 5 -11.28 -24.30 48.66
N LYS A 6 -10.73 -24.82 47.55
CA LYS A 6 -9.85 -26.02 47.59
C LYS A 6 -8.55 -25.76 48.35
N HIS A 7 -7.93 -24.60 48.16
CA HIS A 7 -6.70 -24.22 48.86
C HIS A 7 -6.92 -24.02 50.34
N TYR A 8 -8.01 -23.36 50.69
CA TYR A 8 -8.37 -23.12 52.07
C TYR A 8 -8.61 -24.45 52.80
N GLN A 9 -9.28 -25.41 52.16
CA GLN A 9 -9.37 -26.77 52.72
C GLN A 9 -7.98 -27.40 52.86
N ARG A 10 -7.18 -27.44 51.79
CA ARG A 10 -5.88 -28.13 51.80
C ARG A 10 -4.93 -27.60 52.87
N LEU A 11 -4.87 -26.28 53.03
CA LEU A 11 -3.89 -25.61 53.88
C LEU A 11 -4.38 -25.42 55.32
N TRP A 12 -5.65 -25.06 55.52
CA TRP A 12 -6.16 -24.66 56.83
C TRP A 12 -7.02 -25.73 57.51
N PHE A 13 -7.70 -26.58 56.73
CA PHE A 13 -8.60 -27.64 57.22
C PHE A 13 -8.39 -28.95 56.46
N PRO A 14 -7.16 -29.53 56.51
CA PRO A 14 -6.79 -30.68 55.68
C PRO A 14 -7.70 -31.89 55.95
N GLN A 15 -7.82 -32.81 54.99
CA GLN A 15 -8.62 -34.00 55.24
C GLN A 15 -7.98 -34.87 56.33
N PRO A 16 -8.77 -35.43 57.28
CA PRO A 16 -8.24 -36.31 58.32
C PRO A 16 -7.40 -37.45 57.72
N GLY A 17 -6.22 -37.71 58.30
CA GLY A 17 -5.31 -38.76 57.85
C GLY A 17 -4.34 -38.37 56.72
N THR A 18 -4.43 -37.16 56.18
CA THR A 18 -3.49 -36.69 55.13
C THR A 18 -2.24 -36.00 55.67
N GLY A 19 -2.18 -35.70 56.97
CA GLY A 19 -1.11 -34.91 57.60
C GLY A 19 -1.14 -33.41 57.27
N GLY A 20 -1.66 -33.04 56.10
CA GLY A 20 -1.73 -31.66 55.61
C GLY A 20 -0.36 -31.08 55.23
N ASP A 21 -0.36 -29.94 54.53
CA ASP A 21 0.89 -29.27 54.11
C ASP A 21 1.49 -28.40 55.23
N ILE A 22 0.68 -28.00 56.22
CA ILE A 22 1.08 -27.13 57.33
C ILE A 22 0.94 -27.93 58.64
N PRO A 23 2.05 -28.26 59.33
CA PRO A 23 2.03 -29.14 60.50
C PRO A 23 1.06 -28.67 61.60
N SER A 24 1.00 -27.36 61.86
CA SER A 24 0.10 -26.79 62.87
C SER A 24 -1.39 -26.83 62.48
N ARG A 25 -1.73 -27.27 61.27
CA ARG A 25 -3.12 -27.38 60.77
C ARG A 25 -3.61 -28.83 60.73
N ALA A 26 -2.74 -29.81 60.94
CA ALA A 26 -3.10 -31.23 60.92
C ALA A 26 -4.20 -31.59 61.93
N GLU A 27 -4.21 -30.95 63.10
CA GLU A 27 -5.19 -31.18 64.17
C GLU A 27 -6.57 -30.55 63.88
N HIS A 28 -6.65 -29.64 62.91
CA HIS A 28 -7.89 -28.95 62.51
C HIS A 28 -8.55 -29.60 61.29
N GLY A 29 -8.33 -30.89 61.08
CA GLY A 29 -8.78 -31.56 59.87
C GLY A 29 -10.31 -31.63 59.74
N MET A 30 -10.82 -31.39 58.52
CA MET A 30 -12.24 -31.49 58.19
C MET A 30 -12.47 -32.45 57.03
N THR A 31 -13.51 -33.28 57.14
CA THR A 31 -13.96 -34.06 55.98
C THR A 31 -14.43 -33.13 54.86
N ARG A 32 -14.41 -33.63 53.62
CA ARG A 32 -14.86 -32.84 52.46
C ARG A 32 -16.28 -32.31 52.63
N LYS A 33 -17.18 -33.13 53.15
CA LYS A 33 -18.57 -32.76 53.41
C LYS A 33 -18.68 -31.62 54.43
N GLN A 34 -18.05 -31.75 55.60
CA GLN A 34 -18.08 -30.72 56.64
C GLN A 34 -17.53 -29.38 56.14
N PHE A 35 -16.44 -29.43 55.37
CA PHE A 35 -15.86 -28.22 54.78
C PHE A 35 -16.77 -27.61 53.72
N ASP A 36 -17.36 -28.43 52.84
CA ASP A 36 -18.29 -27.96 51.82
C ASP A 36 -19.57 -27.35 52.43
N ASP A 37 -20.04 -27.86 53.58
CA ASP A 37 -21.16 -27.28 54.33
C ASP A 37 -20.81 -25.92 54.97
N ALA A 38 -19.58 -25.77 55.49
CA ALA A 38 -19.10 -24.53 56.12
C ALA A 38 -18.67 -23.45 55.12
N PHE A 39 -18.21 -23.85 53.93
CA PHE A 39 -17.75 -22.97 52.86
C PHE A 39 -18.50 -23.35 51.57
N PRO A 40 -19.79 -23.04 51.43
CA PRO A 40 -20.64 -23.61 50.36
C PRO A 40 -20.29 -23.10 48.97
N VAL A 41 -20.04 -21.81 48.81
CA VAL A 41 -19.82 -21.14 47.52
C VAL A 41 -18.32 -20.87 47.32
N GLU A 42 -17.83 -20.90 46.08
CA GLU A 42 -16.45 -20.48 45.80
C GLU A 42 -16.30 -18.97 46.03
N PHE A 43 -15.26 -18.55 46.76
CA PHE A 43 -15.01 -17.15 47.10
C PHE A 43 -15.09 -16.21 45.89
N TRP A 44 -14.42 -16.58 44.79
CA TRP A 44 -14.40 -15.76 43.58
C TRP A 44 -15.76 -15.61 42.92
N ARG A 45 -16.66 -16.59 43.08
CA ARG A 45 -18.03 -16.48 42.58
C ARG A 45 -18.80 -15.39 43.33
N GLU A 46 -18.68 -15.38 44.65
CA GLU A 46 -19.31 -14.36 45.49
C GLU A 46 -18.77 -12.96 45.19
N VAL A 47 -17.44 -12.83 45.03
CA VAL A 47 -16.80 -11.56 44.67
C VAL A 47 -17.32 -11.03 43.33
N VAL A 48 -17.40 -11.87 42.30
CA VAL A 48 -17.92 -11.49 40.98
C VAL A 48 -19.39 -11.06 41.07
N ASP A 49 -20.22 -11.87 41.74
CA ASP A 49 -21.66 -11.58 41.89
C ASP A 49 -21.90 -10.26 42.67
N ARG A 50 -21.05 -9.94 43.64
CA ARG A 50 -21.09 -8.67 44.39
C ARG A 50 -20.59 -7.50 43.56
N ILE A 51 -19.46 -7.63 42.88
CA ILE A 51 -18.92 -6.58 42.01
C ILE A 51 -19.93 -6.20 40.92
N GLN A 52 -20.60 -7.19 40.33
CA GLN A 52 -21.61 -6.93 39.31
C GLN A 52 -22.85 -6.17 39.85
N LYS A 53 -23.14 -6.27 41.15
CA LYS A 53 -24.26 -5.55 41.78
C LYS A 53 -23.85 -4.19 42.36
N GLU A 54 -22.70 -4.15 43.01
CA GLU A 54 -22.25 -3.02 43.83
C GLU A 54 -21.44 -2.01 43.00
N VAL A 55 -20.64 -2.49 42.03
CA VAL A 55 -19.72 -1.68 41.20
C VAL A 55 -19.62 -2.24 39.77
N PRO A 56 -20.73 -2.24 38.99
CA PRO A 56 -20.86 -2.98 37.72
C PRO A 56 -19.85 -2.59 36.63
N ASP A 57 -19.28 -1.39 36.69
CA ASP A 57 -18.26 -0.92 35.73
C ASP A 57 -16.84 -1.43 36.04
N THR A 58 -16.68 -2.27 37.06
CA THR A 58 -15.39 -2.85 37.44
C THR A 58 -15.06 -4.10 36.63
N LEU A 59 -13.98 -4.03 35.85
CA LEU A 59 -13.46 -5.18 35.11
C LEU A 59 -12.60 -6.06 36.03
N LEU A 60 -12.88 -7.37 35.99
CA LEU A 60 -12.10 -8.39 36.68
C LEU A 60 -11.33 -9.23 35.68
N LEU A 61 -10.02 -9.31 35.90
CA LEU A 61 -9.10 -10.06 35.08
C LEU A 61 -8.46 -11.15 35.94
N ALA A 62 -8.58 -12.40 35.50
CA ALA A 62 -8.00 -13.54 36.17
C ALA A 62 -6.65 -13.91 35.53
N GLU A 63 -5.58 -13.74 36.28
CA GLU A 63 -4.28 -14.35 35.98
C GLU A 63 -4.29 -15.82 36.44
N ALA A 64 -4.99 -16.65 35.67
CA ALA A 64 -5.09 -18.09 35.95
C ALA A 64 -4.48 -18.87 34.79
N PHE A 65 -3.54 -19.74 35.11
CA PHE A 65 -2.85 -20.61 34.16
C PHE A 65 -3.55 -22.00 34.08
N TRP A 66 -3.18 -22.82 33.08
CA TRP A 66 -3.49 -24.27 32.98
C TRP A 66 -4.84 -24.69 32.37
N MET A 67 -5.23 -24.18 31.19
CA MET A 67 -6.40 -24.68 30.44
C MET A 67 -7.74 -24.62 31.21
N MET A 68 -7.81 -23.77 32.24
CA MET A 68 -9.01 -23.58 33.08
C MET A 68 -9.77 -22.31 32.75
N GLU A 69 -9.41 -21.62 31.66
CA GLU A 69 -9.99 -20.36 31.23
C GLU A 69 -11.51 -20.49 31.09
N GLY A 70 -11.97 -21.59 30.48
CA GLY A 70 -13.38 -21.93 30.37
C GLY A 70 -14.10 -22.12 31.71
N TYR A 71 -13.40 -22.56 32.77
CA TYR A 71 -13.97 -22.65 34.13
C TYR A 71 -14.08 -21.27 34.78
N PHE A 72 -13.03 -20.44 34.71
CA PHE A 72 -13.04 -19.08 35.28
C PHE A 72 -14.10 -18.19 34.64
N VAL A 73 -14.22 -18.26 33.32
CA VAL A 73 -15.22 -17.48 32.58
C VAL A 73 -16.64 -17.93 32.91
N ARG A 74 -16.93 -19.25 32.87
CA ARG A 74 -18.31 -19.75 32.98
C ARG A 74 -18.77 -19.94 34.41
N SER A 75 -17.95 -20.63 35.20
CA SER A 75 -18.32 -21.02 36.56
C SER A 75 -18.18 -19.83 37.52
N LEU A 76 -17.08 -19.06 37.40
CA LEU A 76 -16.84 -17.93 38.30
C LEU A 76 -17.36 -16.60 37.76
N GLY A 77 -17.55 -16.45 36.45
CA GLY A 77 -18.09 -15.24 35.85
C GLY A 77 -17.05 -14.15 35.57
N MET A 78 -15.75 -14.49 35.55
CA MET A 78 -14.69 -13.51 35.30
C MET A 78 -14.85 -12.83 33.93
N HIS A 79 -14.57 -11.52 33.88
CA HIS A 79 -14.70 -10.73 32.67
C HIS A 79 -13.61 -11.05 31.65
N ARG A 80 -12.37 -11.24 32.13
CA ARG A 80 -11.18 -11.55 31.34
C ARG A 80 -10.31 -12.60 32.02
N VAL A 81 -9.55 -13.35 31.24
CA VAL A 81 -8.62 -14.37 31.74
C VAL A 81 -7.37 -14.44 30.87
N TYR A 82 -6.21 -14.63 31.50
CA TYR A 82 -4.94 -14.77 30.81
C TYR A 82 -4.92 -15.98 29.90
N ASN A 83 -4.37 -15.82 28.69
CA ASN A 83 -4.16 -16.90 27.72
C ASN A 83 -2.67 -17.20 27.58
N SER A 84 -2.12 -17.92 28.57
CA SER A 84 -0.72 -18.36 28.54
C SER A 84 -0.41 -19.37 27.42
N ALA A 85 -1.43 -20.05 26.88
CA ALA A 85 -1.27 -20.93 25.74
C ALA A 85 -0.85 -20.16 24.48
N PHE A 86 -1.36 -18.92 24.29
CA PHE A 86 -0.93 -18.06 23.18
C PHE A 86 0.58 -17.86 23.17
N MET A 87 1.16 -17.40 24.29
CA MET A 87 2.59 -17.14 24.38
C MET A 87 3.41 -18.42 24.24
N ASN A 88 3.11 -19.44 25.05
CA ASN A 88 3.92 -20.65 25.15
C ASN A 88 3.89 -21.48 23.86
N MET A 89 2.71 -21.68 23.26
CA MET A 89 2.59 -22.50 22.06
C MET A 89 3.15 -21.80 20.82
N LEU A 90 2.93 -20.48 20.67
CA LEU A 90 3.49 -19.74 19.52
C LEU A 90 5.02 -19.61 19.60
N LYS A 91 5.57 -19.45 20.82
CA LYS A 91 7.02 -19.48 21.06
C LYS A 91 7.61 -20.82 20.64
N ALA A 92 7.04 -21.91 21.13
CA ALA A 92 7.49 -23.27 20.89
C ALA A 92 7.09 -23.84 19.52
N GLU A 93 6.38 -23.06 18.69
CA GLU A 93 5.84 -23.48 17.39
C GLU A 93 4.93 -24.71 17.48
N GLU A 94 4.24 -24.88 18.61
CA GLU A 94 3.19 -25.87 18.83
C GLU A 94 1.87 -25.40 18.18
N ASN A 95 1.95 -25.01 16.90
CA ASN A 95 0.89 -24.32 16.18
C ASN A 95 -0.39 -25.14 16.10
N GLU A 96 -0.27 -26.44 15.83
CA GLU A 96 -1.39 -27.40 15.82
C GLU A 96 -2.15 -27.39 17.15
N LYS A 97 -1.45 -27.42 18.29
CA LYS A 97 -2.08 -27.41 19.61
C LYS A 97 -2.82 -26.10 19.86
N TYR A 98 -2.23 -24.97 19.45
CA TYR A 98 -2.88 -23.66 19.62
C TYR A 98 -4.12 -23.52 18.72
N ARG A 99 -4.02 -23.94 17.45
CA ARG A 99 -5.18 -23.98 16.52
C ARG A 99 -6.29 -24.87 17.07
N LEU A 100 -5.96 -26.06 17.56
CA LEU A 100 -6.92 -26.98 18.18
C LEU A 100 -7.59 -26.34 19.41
N SER A 101 -6.83 -25.62 20.23
CA SER A 101 -7.40 -24.88 21.38
C SER A 101 -8.45 -23.85 20.93
N ILE A 102 -8.17 -23.06 19.89
CA ILE A 102 -9.14 -22.10 19.34
C ILE A 102 -10.36 -22.83 18.78
N LYS A 103 -10.17 -23.90 17.99
CA LYS A 103 -11.29 -24.70 17.43
C LYS A 103 -12.19 -25.25 18.53
N ASN A 104 -11.62 -25.84 19.57
CA ASN A 104 -12.36 -26.35 20.73
C ASN A 104 -13.19 -25.24 21.42
N VAL A 105 -12.63 -24.03 21.54
CA VAL A 105 -13.36 -22.87 22.09
C VAL A 105 -14.51 -22.48 21.18
N LEU A 106 -14.30 -22.42 19.86
CA LEU A 106 -15.32 -22.05 18.89
C LEU A 106 -16.47 -23.08 18.81
N GLU A 107 -16.17 -24.36 18.86
CA GLU A 107 -17.17 -25.44 18.87
C GLU A 107 -17.96 -25.50 20.19
N PHE A 108 -17.31 -25.13 21.30
CA PHE A 108 -17.94 -25.14 22.61
C PHE A 108 -18.75 -23.87 22.91
N ASN A 109 -18.11 -22.70 22.84
CA ASN A 109 -18.74 -21.39 23.01
C ASN A 109 -17.80 -20.27 22.53
N PRO A 110 -18.03 -19.70 21.32
CA PRO A 110 -17.20 -18.63 20.76
C PRO A 110 -17.03 -17.41 21.67
N GLN A 111 -18.01 -17.11 22.54
CA GLN A 111 -17.98 -15.94 23.43
C GLN A 111 -16.83 -15.98 24.46
N ILE A 112 -16.22 -17.15 24.67
CA ILE A 112 -15.04 -17.29 25.54
C ILE A 112 -13.81 -16.64 24.90
N LEU A 113 -13.66 -16.71 23.57
CA LEU A 113 -12.47 -16.23 22.87
C LEU A 113 -12.23 -14.72 23.08
N LYS A 114 -13.30 -13.89 23.06
CA LYS A 114 -13.18 -12.45 23.35
C LYS A 114 -12.89 -12.10 24.81
N ARG A 115 -12.88 -13.09 25.70
CA ARG A 115 -12.49 -12.90 27.11
C ARG A 115 -11.01 -13.20 27.36
N TYR A 116 -10.30 -13.75 26.39
CA TYR A 116 -8.88 -14.00 26.51
C TYR A 116 -8.08 -12.71 26.51
N VAL A 117 -7.02 -12.74 27.31
CA VAL A 117 -6.00 -11.71 27.35
C VAL A 117 -4.74 -12.34 26.80
N ASN A 118 -4.40 -11.96 25.57
CA ASN A 118 -3.23 -12.47 24.86
C ASN A 118 -2.05 -11.55 25.14
N PHE A 119 -0.91 -12.12 25.48
CA PHE A 119 0.33 -11.41 25.80
C PHE A 119 1.53 -12.18 25.26
N MET A 120 2.63 -11.49 24.99
CA MET A 120 3.91 -12.11 24.59
C MET A 120 4.88 -12.28 25.75
N ASN A 121 4.67 -11.55 26.84
CA ASN A 121 5.35 -11.70 28.11
C ASN A 121 4.51 -11.09 29.23
N ASN A 122 4.86 -11.43 30.47
CA ASN A 122 4.41 -10.77 31.69
C ASN A 122 5.63 -10.66 32.64
N PRO A 123 5.51 -10.05 33.84
CA PRO A 123 6.61 -9.91 34.79
C PRO A 123 7.25 -11.24 35.26
N ASP A 124 6.48 -12.34 35.25
CA ASP A 124 6.96 -13.66 35.68
C ASP A 124 7.67 -14.45 34.57
N GLU A 125 7.52 -14.03 33.31
CA GLU A 125 8.04 -14.68 32.11
C GLU A 125 9.24 -13.91 31.52
N GLU A 126 10.00 -14.56 30.65
CA GLU A 126 11.09 -13.89 29.92
C GLU A 126 10.56 -12.77 29.02
N THR A 127 11.39 -11.77 28.73
CA THR A 127 10.99 -10.63 27.88
C THR A 127 10.57 -11.08 26.48
N ALA A 128 9.67 -10.34 25.84
CA ALA A 128 9.17 -10.71 24.51
C ALA A 128 10.31 -10.87 23.48
N ILE A 129 11.36 -10.03 23.56
CA ILE A 129 12.52 -10.13 22.66
C ILE A 129 13.40 -11.36 22.97
N ALA A 130 13.55 -11.75 24.23
CA ALA A 130 14.26 -12.98 24.59
C ALA A 130 13.52 -14.23 24.09
N GLN A 131 12.18 -14.17 24.04
CA GLN A 131 11.34 -15.28 23.63
C GLN A 131 11.13 -15.39 22.11
N PHE A 132 11.00 -14.27 21.41
CA PHE A 132 10.60 -14.22 19.99
C PHE A 132 11.61 -13.55 19.07
N GLY A 133 12.69 -12.97 19.61
CA GLY A 133 13.64 -12.15 18.87
C GLY A 133 13.10 -10.74 18.57
N THR A 134 13.68 -10.08 17.59
CA THR A 134 13.39 -8.67 17.25
C THR A 134 12.83 -8.48 15.83
N ASP A 135 12.56 -9.57 15.13
CA ASP A 135 12.20 -9.55 13.71
C ASP A 135 10.88 -10.30 13.43
N ASP A 136 10.74 -10.94 12.26
CA ASP A 136 9.48 -11.43 11.72
C ASP A 136 8.65 -12.31 12.67
N LYS A 137 9.26 -13.22 13.43
CA LYS A 137 8.53 -14.05 14.41
C LYS A 137 7.91 -13.20 15.51
N TYR A 138 8.65 -12.22 16.03
CA TYR A 138 8.14 -11.27 17.02
C TYR A 138 6.94 -10.49 16.47
N PHE A 139 7.08 -9.91 15.27
CA PHE A 139 6.01 -9.10 14.68
C PHE A 139 4.81 -9.92 14.24
N GLY A 140 5.00 -11.15 13.78
CA GLY A 140 3.92 -12.07 13.44
C GLY A 140 3.07 -12.44 14.65
N VAL A 141 3.70 -12.76 15.79
CA VAL A 141 2.99 -13.04 17.05
C VAL A 141 2.35 -11.76 17.60
N CYS A 142 3.03 -10.62 17.57
CA CYS A 142 2.48 -9.34 18.01
C CYS A 142 1.27 -8.90 17.16
N MET A 143 1.30 -9.19 15.85
CA MET A 143 0.20 -8.97 14.93
C MET A 143 -0.99 -9.87 15.31
N MET A 144 -0.76 -11.18 15.53
CA MET A 144 -1.83 -12.07 15.98
C MET A 144 -2.44 -11.64 17.31
N MET A 145 -1.62 -11.18 18.26
CA MET A 145 -2.08 -10.67 19.54
C MET A 145 -3.04 -9.48 19.34
N SER A 146 -2.73 -8.64 18.35
CA SER A 146 -3.49 -7.43 18.02
C SER A 146 -4.76 -7.69 17.21
N THR A 147 -4.83 -8.80 16.46
CA THR A 147 -5.91 -9.10 15.50
C THR A 147 -6.76 -10.34 15.84
N LEU A 148 -6.39 -11.14 16.85
CA LEU A 148 -7.29 -12.14 17.43
C LEU A 148 -8.34 -11.49 18.34
N PRO A 149 -9.55 -12.05 18.51
CA PRO A 149 -10.51 -11.56 19.50
C PRO A 149 -9.95 -11.58 20.92
N GLY A 150 -10.45 -10.65 21.74
CA GLY A 150 -10.00 -10.47 23.12
C GLY A 150 -9.09 -9.27 23.32
N LEU A 151 -8.39 -9.23 24.46
CA LEU A 151 -7.60 -8.10 24.88
C LEU A 151 -6.10 -8.36 24.60
N PRO A 152 -5.44 -7.59 23.74
CA PRO A 152 -3.97 -7.59 23.67
C PRO A 152 -3.40 -6.90 24.91
N MET A 153 -2.37 -7.50 25.52
CA MET A 153 -1.60 -6.89 26.60
C MET A 153 -0.13 -6.88 26.23
N PHE A 154 0.46 -5.68 26.22
CA PHE A 154 1.89 -5.48 25.99
C PHE A 154 2.63 -5.45 27.32
N GLY A 155 3.71 -6.21 27.43
CA GLY A 155 4.58 -6.19 28.59
C GLY A 155 5.38 -4.90 28.70
N HIS A 156 5.85 -4.59 29.90
CA HIS A 156 6.78 -3.47 30.10
C HIS A 156 8.04 -3.65 29.24
N GLY A 157 8.51 -2.59 28.60
CA GLY A 157 9.71 -2.59 27.75
C GLY A 157 9.57 -3.35 26.43
N GLN A 158 8.40 -3.93 26.14
CA GLN A 158 8.19 -4.74 24.93
C GLN A 158 8.34 -3.91 23.65
N ILE A 159 7.79 -2.68 23.62
CA ILE A 159 7.83 -1.80 22.45
C ILE A 159 9.25 -1.25 22.26
N GLU A 160 9.90 -0.88 23.36
CA GLU A 160 11.24 -0.33 23.40
C GLU A 160 12.32 -1.38 23.10
N GLY A 161 11.99 -2.67 23.26
CA GLY A 161 12.90 -3.78 23.04
C GLY A 161 13.86 -4.03 24.21
N PHE A 162 13.41 -3.79 25.44
CA PHE A 162 14.20 -4.06 26.64
C PHE A 162 14.29 -5.56 26.93
N SER A 163 15.48 -5.98 27.35
CA SER A 163 15.87 -7.35 27.60
C SER A 163 15.90 -7.69 29.10
N GLU A 164 16.01 -6.69 29.98
CA GLU A 164 15.94 -6.92 31.43
C GLU A 164 14.53 -7.44 31.80
N LYS A 165 14.50 -8.55 32.54
CA LYS A 165 13.28 -9.10 33.10
C LYS A 165 12.97 -8.37 34.41
N TYR A 166 11.81 -7.72 34.45
CA TYR A 166 11.34 -6.98 35.63
C TYR A 166 10.26 -7.78 36.37
N GLY A 167 10.66 -8.53 37.40
CA GLY A 167 9.75 -9.16 38.35
C GLY A 167 9.26 -8.18 39.43
N MET A 168 8.29 -8.61 40.26
CA MET A 168 7.75 -7.81 41.35
C MET A 168 8.76 -7.56 42.50
N GLU A 169 9.89 -8.26 42.49
CA GLU A 169 10.99 -8.13 43.44
C GLU A 169 11.92 -6.93 43.15
N TYR A 170 11.80 -6.30 41.99
CA TYR A 170 12.69 -5.21 41.55
C TYR A 170 12.12 -3.83 41.92
N LYS A 171 12.96 -2.94 42.47
CA LYS A 171 12.57 -1.54 42.80
C LYS A 171 12.84 -0.54 41.68
N ARG A 172 13.75 -0.87 40.77
CA ARG A 172 14.20 -0.05 39.63
C ARG A 172 14.90 -0.94 38.62
N ALA A 173 15.10 -0.44 37.41
CA ALA A 173 15.98 -1.06 36.44
C ALA A 173 17.44 -1.06 36.90
N TYR A 174 18.13 -2.18 36.64
CA TYR A 174 19.55 -2.31 36.85
C TYR A 174 20.34 -2.13 35.56
N TRP A 175 19.74 -2.41 34.41
CA TRP A 175 20.37 -2.26 33.12
C TRP A 175 20.05 -0.88 32.54
N ASP A 176 21.08 -0.21 32.03
CA ASP A 176 20.94 1.05 31.30
C ASP A 176 20.70 0.74 29.81
N GLU A 177 19.49 0.29 29.50
CA GLU A 177 19.11 -0.13 28.15
C GLU A 177 18.68 1.06 27.30
N SER A 178 19.24 1.15 26.10
CA SER A 178 18.79 2.11 25.08
C SER A 178 17.61 1.55 24.29
N VAL A 179 16.63 2.40 24.00
CA VAL A 179 15.49 2.05 23.14
C VAL A 179 15.97 1.57 21.76
N ASN A 180 15.45 0.43 21.31
CA ASN A 180 15.65 -0.04 19.94
C ASN A 180 14.74 0.74 18.98
N THR A 181 15.26 1.82 18.40
CA THR A 181 14.50 2.71 17.51
C THR A 181 13.93 1.99 16.28
N GLY A 182 14.63 0.99 15.74
CA GLY A 182 14.16 0.20 14.60
C GLY A 182 12.94 -0.65 14.95
N LEU A 183 12.93 -1.25 16.15
CA LEU A 183 11.80 -2.01 16.66
C LEU A 183 10.58 -1.12 16.89
N VAL A 184 10.77 0.06 17.50
CA VAL A 184 9.70 1.05 17.72
C VAL A 184 9.11 1.52 16.39
N GLN A 185 9.95 1.91 15.43
CA GLN A 185 9.50 2.35 14.10
C GLN A 185 8.70 1.27 13.37
N ARG A 186 9.06 0.00 13.53
CA ARG A 186 8.28 -1.10 12.94
C ARG A 186 6.95 -1.32 13.67
N HIS A 187 6.87 -1.16 14.99
CA HIS A 187 5.57 -1.13 15.70
C HIS A 187 4.68 0.02 15.22
N GLU A 188 5.24 1.22 15.06
CA GLU A 188 4.51 2.39 14.55
C GLU A 188 3.96 2.16 13.15
N ARG A 189 4.72 1.47 12.29
CA ARG A 189 4.32 1.14 10.93
C ARG A 189 3.30 0.00 10.85
N GLU A 190 3.52 -1.09 11.57
CA GLU A 190 2.80 -2.37 11.35
C GLU A 190 1.75 -2.66 12.43
N ILE A 191 2.00 -2.33 13.70
CA ILE A 191 1.17 -2.77 14.84
C ILE A 191 0.21 -1.68 15.33
N PHE A 192 0.70 -0.46 15.60
CA PHE A 192 -0.16 0.61 16.14
C PHE A 192 -1.35 0.96 15.23
N PRO A 193 -1.20 0.97 13.90
CA PRO A 193 -2.33 1.14 13.00
C PRO A 193 -3.40 0.05 13.14
N LEU A 194 -3.01 -1.21 13.41
CA LEU A 194 -3.96 -2.31 13.70
C LEU A 194 -4.67 -2.11 15.05
N LEU A 195 -3.94 -1.64 16.07
CA LEU A 195 -4.53 -1.32 17.38
C LEU A 195 -5.57 -0.18 17.29
N ARG A 196 -5.39 0.80 16.39
CA ARG A 196 -6.41 1.82 16.12
C ARG A 196 -7.67 1.24 15.48
N LYS A 197 -7.54 0.14 14.74
CA LYS A 197 -8.64 -0.63 14.15
C LYS A 197 -9.11 -1.80 15.03
N ARG A 198 -8.80 -1.79 16.34
CA ARG A 198 -9.08 -2.92 17.23
C ARG A 198 -10.55 -3.35 17.22
N TYR A 199 -11.48 -2.41 17.05
CA TYR A 199 -12.92 -2.69 16.92
C TYR A 199 -13.25 -3.75 15.86
N LEU A 200 -12.48 -3.80 14.75
CA LEU A 200 -12.70 -4.73 13.65
C LEU A 200 -12.37 -6.18 14.01
N PHE A 201 -11.49 -6.40 15.00
CA PHE A 201 -11.07 -7.75 15.37
C PHE A 201 -11.47 -8.19 16.77
N SER A 202 -12.09 -7.33 17.59
CA SER A 202 -12.19 -7.56 19.05
C SER A 202 -13.32 -8.46 19.48
N ASP A 203 -14.39 -8.49 18.69
CA ASP A 203 -15.53 -9.37 18.93
C ASP A 203 -15.44 -10.66 18.12
N VAL A 204 -16.25 -11.64 18.50
CA VAL A 204 -16.32 -12.98 17.93
C VAL A 204 -17.55 -13.17 17.03
N GLU A 205 -18.45 -12.19 16.97
CA GLU A 205 -19.74 -12.29 16.26
C GLU A 205 -19.59 -12.72 14.80
N ASN A 206 -18.61 -12.15 14.08
CA ASN A 206 -18.30 -12.51 12.69
C ASN A 206 -16.90 -13.13 12.56
N PHE A 207 -16.32 -13.62 13.65
CA PHE A 207 -14.99 -14.22 13.62
C PHE A 207 -15.06 -15.63 13.05
N LEU A 208 -14.25 -15.90 12.02
CA LEU A 208 -14.13 -17.21 11.40
C LEU A 208 -12.67 -17.62 11.32
N LEU A 209 -12.33 -18.77 11.89
CA LEU A 209 -11.05 -19.43 11.70
C LEU A 209 -11.13 -20.33 10.46
N TYR A 210 -10.13 -20.31 9.59
CA TYR A 210 -10.07 -21.11 8.38
C TYR A 210 -8.95 -22.17 8.45
N ASP A 211 -9.21 -23.31 7.81
CA ASP A 211 -8.18 -24.28 7.51
C ASP A 211 -7.44 -23.89 6.23
N PHE A 212 -6.10 -23.90 6.28
CA PHE A 212 -5.23 -23.55 5.17
C PHE A 212 -4.77 -24.84 4.48
N TYR A 213 -5.27 -25.10 3.29
CA TYR A 213 -5.02 -26.32 2.53
C TYR A 213 -3.86 -26.14 1.56
N THR A 214 -2.81 -26.93 1.72
CA THR A 214 -1.69 -27.00 0.77
C THR A 214 -2.07 -27.77 -0.49
N SER A 215 -1.24 -27.73 -1.53
CA SER A 215 -1.51 -28.36 -2.83
C SER A 215 -1.71 -29.88 -2.78
N ASP A 216 -1.21 -30.53 -1.74
CA ASP A 216 -1.39 -31.96 -1.45
C ASP A 216 -2.72 -32.27 -0.71
N GLY A 217 -3.54 -31.26 -0.44
CA GLY A 217 -4.85 -31.38 0.22
C GLY A 217 -4.78 -31.52 1.74
N GLN A 218 -3.60 -31.39 2.36
CA GLN A 218 -3.44 -31.40 3.81
C GLN A 218 -3.65 -30.02 4.42
N VAL A 219 -4.06 -29.97 5.68
CA VAL A 219 -4.13 -28.71 6.44
C VAL A 219 -2.72 -28.39 6.95
N ASN A 220 -2.19 -27.22 6.57
CA ASN A 220 -0.96 -26.72 7.17
C ASN A 220 -1.25 -26.04 8.51
N GLU A 221 -1.04 -26.80 9.58
CA GLU A 221 -1.24 -26.35 10.96
C GLU A 221 -0.32 -25.18 11.38
N ASN A 222 0.73 -24.86 10.61
CA ASN A 222 1.59 -23.70 10.88
C ASN A 222 0.98 -22.37 10.45
N VAL A 223 -0.06 -22.41 9.60
CA VAL A 223 -0.71 -21.21 9.08
C VAL A 223 -1.97 -20.91 9.88
N PHE A 224 -1.98 -19.73 10.50
CA PHE A 224 -3.17 -19.15 11.09
C PHE A 224 -3.86 -18.29 10.04
N ALA A 225 -5.09 -18.63 9.68
CA ALA A 225 -5.92 -17.86 8.76
C ALA A 225 -7.28 -17.58 9.40
N TYR A 226 -7.67 -16.32 9.53
CA TYR A 226 -8.96 -15.96 10.11
C TYR A 226 -9.50 -14.64 9.55
N GLY A 227 -10.82 -14.54 9.49
CA GLY A 227 -11.54 -13.36 9.06
C GLY A 227 -12.38 -12.77 10.19
N ASN A 228 -12.62 -11.46 10.11
CA ASN A 228 -13.60 -10.79 10.97
C ASN A 228 -14.25 -9.63 10.23
N ARG A 229 -15.44 -9.24 10.67
CA ARG A 229 -16.24 -8.20 10.03
C ARG A 229 -17.01 -7.39 11.06
N VAL A 230 -17.05 -6.08 10.84
CA VAL A 230 -17.89 -5.15 11.57
C VAL A 230 -18.53 -4.22 10.55
N ASN A 231 -19.87 -4.20 10.50
CA ASN A 231 -20.63 -3.50 9.46
C ASN A 231 -20.17 -3.94 8.05
N ASP A 232 -19.71 -2.99 7.24
CA ASP A 232 -19.14 -3.20 5.91
C ASP A 232 -17.61 -3.31 5.91
N GLU A 233 -16.93 -3.12 7.05
CA GLU A 233 -15.49 -3.35 7.13
C GLU A 233 -15.20 -4.82 7.36
N ARG A 234 -14.29 -5.35 6.54
CA ARG A 234 -13.90 -6.77 6.51
C ARG A 234 -12.39 -6.85 6.68
N SER A 235 -11.95 -7.90 7.36
CA SER A 235 -10.53 -8.23 7.49
C SER A 235 -10.29 -9.72 7.27
N LEU A 236 -9.11 -10.04 6.74
CA LEU A 236 -8.63 -11.39 6.58
C LEU A 236 -7.14 -11.44 6.90
N VAL A 237 -6.77 -12.21 7.91
CA VAL A 237 -5.43 -12.24 8.49
C VAL A 237 -4.81 -13.61 8.23
N PHE A 238 -3.54 -13.61 7.83
CA PHE A 238 -2.74 -14.79 7.60
C PHE A 238 -1.40 -14.66 8.32
N TYR A 239 -0.92 -15.71 8.97
CA TYR A 239 0.42 -15.77 9.54
C TYR A 239 0.98 -17.19 9.48
N ASN A 240 2.19 -17.35 8.94
CA ASN A 240 2.93 -18.60 8.99
C ASN A 240 3.89 -18.58 10.19
N ASN A 241 3.54 -19.23 11.30
CA ASN A 241 4.40 -19.30 12.48
C ASN A 241 5.46 -20.41 12.37
N LYS A 242 6.18 -20.46 11.24
CA LYS A 242 7.23 -21.44 10.98
C LYS A 242 8.30 -20.86 10.08
N PHE A 243 9.54 -21.31 10.28
CA PHE A 243 10.66 -20.99 9.39
C PHE A 243 10.64 -21.83 8.11
N ASN A 244 9.62 -21.65 7.29
CA ASN A 244 9.51 -22.25 5.95
C ASN A 244 8.63 -21.38 5.05
N GLU A 245 8.70 -21.61 3.74
CA GLU A 245 7.73 -21.06 2.80
C GLU A 245 6.54 -22.02 2.65
N THR A 246 5.35 -21.49 2.41
CA THR A 246 4.15 -22.27 2.18
C THR A 246 3.17 -21.53 1.29
N SER A 247 2.37 -22.29 0.54
CA SER A 247 1.27 -21.75 -0.25
C SER A 247 0.07 -22.69 -0.23
N GLY A 248 -1.12 -22.12 -0.43
CA GLY A 248 -2.34 -22.87 -0.25
C GLY A 248 -3.60 -22.02 -0.33
N TRP A 249 -4.72 -22.65 -0.08
CA TRP A 249 -6.05 -22.07 -0.20
C TRP A 249 -6.77 -22.07 1.15
N ILE A 250 -7.54 -21.01 1.39
CA ILE A 250 -8.62 -21.05 2.38
C ILE A 250 -9.97 -20.98 1.66
N HIS A 251 -10.95 -21.73 2.13
CA HIS A 251 -12.29 -21.72 1.55
C HIS A 251 -13.38 -21.85 2.61
N THR A 252 -13.38 -22.93 3.39
CA THR A 252 -14.40 -23.20 4.42
C THR A 252 -13.82 -22.97 5.80
N SER A 253 -14.58 -22.34 6.69
CA SER A 253 -14.18 -22.14 8.09
C SER A 253 -14.10 -23.47 8.84
N ALA A 254 -13.33 -23.49 9.92
CA ALA A 254 -13.49 -24.48 10.97
C ALA A 254 -14.93 -24.41 11.53
N ALA A 255 -15.38 -25.51 12.15
CA ALA A 255 -16.68 -25.55 12.80
C ALA A 255 -16.72 -24.61 14.00
N TYR A 256 -17.85 -23.95 14.20
CA TYR A 256 -18.11 -23.12 15.38
C TYR A 256 -19.59 -23.20 15.77
N LEU A 257 -19.88 -22.91 17.03
CA LEU A 257 -21.24 -22.96 17.57
C LEU A 257 -22.00 -21.67 17.23
N GLU A 258 -23.10 -21.79 16.49
CA GLU A 258 -24.05 -20.73 16.20
C GLU A 258 -25.47 -21.27 16.45
N ASN A 259 -26.30 -20.56 17.22
CA ASN A 259 -27.68 -20.99 17.53
C ASN A 259 -27.79 -22.46 18.03
N ASN A 260 -26.86 -22.88 18.91
CA ASN A 260 -26.76 -24.25 19.45
C ASN A 260 -26.50 -25.35 18.39
N GLN A 261 -26.01 -25.00 17.21
CA GLN A 261 -25.60 -25.96 16.18
C GLN A 261 -24.17 -25.66 15.71
N LEU A 262 -23.43 -26.72 15.40
CA LEU A 262 -22.12 -26.57 14.76
C LEU A 262 -22.32 -26.28 13.28
N VAL A 263 -21.79 -25.15 12.83
CA VAL A 263 -21.90 -24.70 11.45
C VAL A 263 -20.53 -24.36 10.89
N GLN A 264 -20.42 -24.32 9.57
CA GLN A 264 -19.26 -23.84 8.84
C GLN A 264 -19.73 -22.85 7.79
N LYS A 265 -18.92 -21.83 7.52
CA LYS A 265 -19.19 -20.83 6.49
C LYS A 265 -18.05 -20.82 5.47
N THR A 266 -18.42 -20.69 4.20
CA THR A 266 -17.47 -20.41 3.11
C THR A 266 -16.86 -19.03 3.27
N LEU A 267 -15.77 -18.75 2.55
CA LEU A 267 -15.12 -17.45 2.55
C LEU A 267 -16.05 -16.36 1.99
N GLY A 268 -16.84 -16.69 0.96
CA GLY A 268 -17.86 -15.81 0.40
C GLY A 268 -18.93 -15.40 1.43
N GLU A 269 -19.42 -16.36 2.21
CA GLU A 269 -20.37 -16.09 3.32
C GLU A 269 -19.73 -15.26 4.43
N GLY A 270 -18.53 -15.65 4.87
CA GLY A 270 -17.82 -14.99 5.98
C GLY A 270 -17.49 -13.52 5.69
N LEU A 271 -17.09 -13.23 4.46
CA LEU A 271 -16.83 -11.87 4.01
C LEU A 271 -18.09 -11.14 3.53
N ASN A 272 -19.27 -11.76 3.54
CA ASN A 272 -20.52 -11.18 3.05
C ASN A 272 -20.37 -10.59 1.63
N ILE A 273 -20.02 -11.46 0.68
CA ILE A 273 -19.78 -11.15 -0.73
C ILE A 273 -20.97 -11.63 -1.56
N GLU A 274 -21.46 -10.81 -2.48
CA GLU A 274 -22.54 -11.22 -3.38
C GLU A 274 -22.00 -12.15 -4.47
N ARG A 275 -22.57 -13.36 -4.58
CA ARG A 275 -22.14 -14.39 -5.54
C ARG A 275 -22.66 -14.09 -6.94
N ARG A 276 -21.85 -13.42 -7.77
CA ARG A 276 -22.18 -13.07 -9.16
C ARG A 276 -20.96 -13.12 -10.06
N SER A 277 -21.16 -13.56 -11.31
CA SER A 277 -20.12 -13.68 -12.33
C SER A 277 -19.57 -12.34 -12.82
N ASP A 278 -20.38 -11.28 -12.76
CA ASP A 278 -19.98 -9.92 -13.16
C ASP A 278 -19.40 -9.09 -12.00
N LEU A 279 -19.30 -9.65 -10.79
CA LEU A 279 -18.71 -8.97 -9.63
C LEU A 279 -17.29 -9.44 -9.35
N PHE A 280 -16.44 -8.46 -9.05
CA PHE A 280 -15.07 -8.63 -8.63
C PHE A 280 -14.86 -7.96 -7.28
N ILE A 281 -13.86 -8.40 -6.55
CA ILE A 281 -13.56 -7.94 -5.21
C ILE A 281 -12.16 -7.41 -5.22
N CYS A 282 -12.04 -6.13 -4.88
CA CYS A 282 -10.76 -5.50 -4.65
C CYS A 282 -10.51 -5.42 -3.15
N PHE A 283 -9.28 -5.69 -2.72
CA PHE A 283 -8.88 -5.61 -1.32
C PHE A 283 -7.40 -5.27 -1.24
N ARG A 284 -6.98 -4.73 -0.10
CA ARG A 284 -5.63 -4.20 0.08
C ARG A 284 -4.89 -4.96 1.17
N ASP A 285 -3.64 -5.35 0.89
CA ASP A 285 -2.74 -5.80 1.94
C ASP A 285 -2.24 -4.60 2.75
N PHE A 286 -2.53 -4.62 4.03
CA PHE A 286 -2.21 -3.57 4.98
C PHE A 286 -0.71 -3.28 5.07
N ILE A 287 0.12 -4.31 4.92
CA ILE A 287 1.57 -4.22 5.14
C ILE A 287 2.27 -3.68 3.90
N THR A 288 2.04 -4.28 2.73
CA THR A 288 2.66 -3.84 1.47
C THR A 288 1.97 -2.63 0.85
N GLY A 289 0.71 -2.38 1.23
CA GLY A 289 -0.14 -1.36 0.63
C GLY A 289 -0.66 -1.71 -0.76
N LEU A 290 -0.35 -2.90 -1.28
CA LEU A 290 -0.80 -3.36 -2.60
C LEU A 290 -2.27 -3.78 -2.57
N GLU A 291 -2.98 -3.47 -3.64
CA GLU A 291 -4.33 -3.93 -3.91
C GLU A 291 -4.33 -5.17 -4.82
N TYR A 292 -5.30 -6.03 -4.58
CA TYR A 292 -5.53 -7.27 -5.31
C TYR A 292 -6.96 -7.30 -5.80
N ILE A 293 -7.21 -8.01 -6.90
CA ILE A 293 -8.53 -8.23 -7.47
C ILE A 293 -8.80 -9.72 -7.67
N ARG A 294 -9.99 -10.19 -7.29
CA ARG A 294 -10.45 -11.57 -7.52
C ARG A 294 -11.90 -11.58 -8.01
N SER A 295 -12.26 -12.60 -8.76
CA SER A 295 -13.67 -12.82 -9.12
C SER A 295 -14.47 -13.19 -7.88
N SER A 296 -15.70 -12.67 -7.76
CA SER A 296 -16.61 -13.09 -6.69
C SER A 296 -16.91 -14.60 -6.76
N GLU A 297 -17.15 -15.13 -7.97
CA GLU A 297 -17.38 -16.58 -8.13
C GLU A 297 -16.17 -17.42 -7.73
N GLU A 298 -14.95 -16.94 -7.99
CA GLU A 298 -13.74 -17.64 -7.56
C GLU A 298 -13.67 -17.74 -6.04
N ILE A 299 -13.96 -16.65 -5.32
CA ILE A 299 -13.98 -16.64 -3.86
C ILE A 299 -15.04 -17.60 -3.31
N TRP A 300 -16.19 -17.71 -3.96
CA TRP A 300 -17.27 -18.62 -3.56
C TRP A 300 -17.01 -20.09 -3.89
N ASN A 301 -16.26 -20.38 -4.96
CA ASN A 301 -16.05 -21.76 -5.44
C ASN A 301 -14.72 -22.37 -5.02
N LYS A 302 -13.66 -21.56 -4.96
CA LYS A 302 -12.27 -21.97 -4.66
C LYS A 302 -11.74 -21.33 -3.39
N GLY A 303 -12.23 -20.14 -3.04
CA GLY A 303 -11.75 -19.37 -1.91
C GLY A 303 -10.58 -18.47 -2.31
N LEU A 304 -9.59 -18.31 -1.44
CA LEU A 304 -8.46 -17.41 -1.68
C LEU A 304 -7.13 -18.16 -1.57
N TYR A 305 -6.33 -18.09 -2.63
CA TYR A 305 -4.95 -18.57 -2.67
C TYR A 305 -3.99 -17.56 -2.06
N ILE A 306 -3.08 -18.03 -1.22
CA ILE A 306 -2.09 -17.22 -0.52
C ILE A 306 -0.74 -17.92 -0.48
N GLU A 307 0.31 -17.11 -0.60
CA GLU A 307 1.72 -17.51 -0.44
C GLU A 307 2.34 -16.72 0.70
N LEU A 308 3.01 -17.44 1.60
CA LEU A 308 3.66 -16.90 2.80
C LEU A 308 5.08 -17.44 2.91
N GLU A 309 6.03 -16.53 3.09
CA GLU A 309 7.39 -16.89 3.47
C GLU A 309 7.49 -17.22 4.97
N ALA A 310 8.69 -17.57 5.41
CA ALA A 310 9.01 -17.87 6.81
C ALA A 310 8.64 -16.70 7.74
N PHE A 311 7.83 -16.97 8.77
CA PHE A 311 7.37 -15.96 9.75
C PHE A 311 6.68 -14.73 9.14
N LYS A 312 6.27 -14.78 7.87
CA LYS A 312 5.54 -13.68 7.23
C LYS A 312 4.04 -13.78 7.49
N TYR A 313 3.41 -12.62 7.44
CA TYR A 313 1.98 -12.46 7.59
C TYR A 313 1.42 -11.52 6.52
N ARG A 314 0.12 -11.66 6.23
CA ARG A 314 -0.64 -10.75 5.36
C ARG A 314 -1.94 -10.37 6.04
N ILE A 315 -2.37 -9.13 5.85
CA ILE A 315 -3.61 -8.63 6.44
C ILE A 315 -4.37 -7.91 5.34
N PHE A 316 -5.40 -8.56 4.80
CA PHE A 316 -6.25 -7.91 3.82
C PHE A 316 -7.36 -7.13 4.50
N VAL A 317 -7.56 -5.91 4.05
CA VAL A 317 -8.58 -4.96 4.49
C VAL A 317 -9.16 -4.21 3.28
N GLU A 318 -10.06 -3.26 3.53
CA GLU A 318 -10.59 -2.35 2.50
C GLU A 318 -11.25 -3.09 1.32
N PHE A 319 -11.94 -4.18 1.63
CA PHE A 319 -12.70 -4.97 0.67
C PHE A 319 -13.82 -4.13 0.03
N ARG A 320 -13.85 -4.07 -1.30
CA ARG A 320 -14.89 -3.42 -2.09
C ARG A 320 -15.31 -4.31 -3.25
N GLN A 321 -16.60 -4.33 -3.56
CA GLN A 321 -17.13 -5.04 -4.71
C GLN A 321 -17.23 -4.06 -5.89
N VAL A 322 -16.70 -4.46 -7.05
CA VAL A 322 -16.71 -3.70 -8.30
C VAL A 322 -17.34 -4.56 -9.40
N GLN A 323 -18.09 -3.92 -10.29
CA GLN A 323 -18.81 -4.62 -11.35
C GLN A 323 -18.05 -4.52 -12.67
N HIS A 324 -17.87 -5.66 -13.33
CA HIS A 324 -17.36 -5.72 -14.70
C HIS A 324 -18.33 -5.05 -15.66
N THR A 325 -17.82 -4.14 -16.47
CA THR A 325 -18.57 -3.46 -17.53
C THR A 325 -17.71 -3.35 -18.78
N ALA A 326 -18.33 -3.00 -19.91
CA ALA A 326 -17.59 -2.74 -21.15
C ALA A 326 -16.54 -1.61 -21.02
N TYR A 327 -16.79 -0.63 -20.14
CA TYR A 327 -15.87 0.50 -19.90
C TYR A 327 -14.82 0.20 -18.82
N ARG A 328 -15.14 -0.70 -17.89
CA ARG A 328 -14.25 -1.15 -16.81
C ARG A 328 -14.17 -2.69 -16.84
N PRO A 329 -13.32 -3.25 -17.72
CA PRO A 329 -13.23 -4.68 -17.92
C PRO A 329 -12.45 -5.39 -16.79
N TYR A 330 -13.02 -5.45 -15.59
CA TYR A 330 -12.35 -6.06 -14.42
C TYR A 330 -11.97 -7.54 -14.58
N TYR A 331 -12.73 -8.29 -15.40
CA TYR A 331 -12.36 -9.65 -15.79
C TYR A 331 -11.00 -9.69 -16.47
N ASP A 332 -10.82 -8.91 -17.54
CA ASP A 332 -9.59 -8.91 -18.32
C ASP A 332 -8.41 -8.40 -17.50
N LEU A 333 -8.63 -7.38 -16.66
CA LEU A 333 -7.61 -6.92 -15.71
C LEU A 333 -7.22 -8.00 -14.71
N ALA A 334 -8.18 -8.72 -14.12
CA ALA A 334 -7.89 -9.78 -13.16
C ALA A 334 -7.09 -10.93 -13.79
N VAL A 335 -7.42 -11.31 -15.03
CA VAL A 335 -6.66 -12.29 -15.83
C VAL A 335 -5.26 -11.77 -16.12
N TYR A 336 -5.12 -10.51 -16.54
CA TYR A 336 -3.84 -9.89 -16.84
C TYR A 336 -2.90 -9.84 -15.61
N LEU A 337 -3.44 -9.50 -14.44
CA LEU A 337 -2.68 -9.44 -13.20
C LEU A 337 -2.32 -10.84 -12.67
N ASN A 338 -3.05 -11.89 -13.09
CA ASN A 338 -2.82 -13.29 -12.72
C ASN A 338 -2.56 -13.49 -11.21
N GLY A 339 -3.40 -12.86 -10.39
CA GLY A 339 -3.28 -12.93 -8.94
C GLY A 339 -2.31 -11.94 -8.29
N GLY A 340 -1.46 -11.26 -9.08
CA GLY A 340 -0.50 -10.27 -8.61
C GLY A 340 -1.15 -9.02 -8.00
N GLY A 341 -0.44 -8.41 -7.05
CA GLY A 341 -0.85 -7.16 -6.41
C GLY A 341 -0.32 -5.93 -7.15
N VAL A 342 -1.07 -4.84 -7.14
CA VAL A 342 -0.70 -3.55 -7.75
C VAL A 342 -0.90 -2.42 -6.74
N PRO A 343 -0.18 -1.29 -6.85
CA PRO A 343 -0.35 -0.18 -5.89
C PRO A 343 -1.77 0.38 -5.81
N ALA A 344 -2.52 0.35 -6.93
CA ALA A 344 -3.93 0.73 -6.99
C ALA A 344 -4.60 0.09 -8.21
N ILE A 345 -5.74 -0.57 -8.01
CA ILE A 345 -6.49 -1.27 -9.07
C ILE A 345 -7.01 -0.28 -10.12
N GLU A 346 -7.54 0.88 -9.71
CA GLU A 346 -8.08 1.85 -10.68
C GLU A 346 -6.98 2.43 -11.58
N ALA A 347 -5.80 2.69 -11.04
CA ALA A 347 -4.67 3.16 -11.84
C ALA A 347 -4.16 2.07 -12.80
N ALA A 348 -4.14 0.80 -12.35
CA ALA A 348 -3.81 -0.33 -13.20
C ALA A 348 -4.87 -0.57 -14.29
N MET A 349 -6.14 -0.36 -13.97
CA MET A 349 -7.26 -0.43 -14.91
C MET A 349 -7.14 0.63 -16.01
N ASP A 350 -6.86 1.88 -15.63
CA ASP A 350 -6.61 2.94 -16.61
C ASP A 350 -5.40 2.62 -17.51
N GLU A 351 -4.29 2.16 -16.93
CA GLU A 351 -3.12 1.76 -17.70
C GLU A 351 -3.40 0.57 -18.62
N PHE A 352 -4.25 -0.37 -18.20
CA PHE A 352 -4.69 -1.53 -18.99
C PHE A 352 -5.55 -1.11 -20.18
N ILE A 353 -6.58 -0.28 -19.95
CA ILE A 353 -7.48 0.22 -20.99
C ILE A 353 -6.69 1.01 -22.05
N TYR A 354 -5.83 1.92 -21.62
CA TYR A 354 -5.08 2.79 -22.53
C TYR A 354 -3.81 2.15 -23.12
N GLN A 355 -3.57 0.84 -22.91
CA GLN A 355 -2.41 0.14 -23.48
C GLN A 355 -2.19 0.39 -24.98
N PRO A 356 -3.21 0.35 -25.87
CA PRO A 356 -2.98 0.56 -27.30
C PRO A 356 -2.35 1.93 -27.59
N ILE A 357 -2.85 2.99 -26.95
CA ILE A 357 -2.35 4.36 -27.10
C ILE A 357 -0.97 4.51 -26.44
N LEU A 358 -0.79 3.96 -25.24
CA LEU A 358 0.47 4.03 -24.52
C LEU A 358 1.59 3.30 -25.26
N ASN A 359 1.30 2.17 -25.92
CA ASN A 359 2.24 1.43 -26.74
C ASN A 359 2.58 2.17 -28.02
N ALA A 360 1.58 2.75 -28.72
CA ALA A 360 1.83 3.59 -29.89
C ALA A 360 2.68 4.82 -29.54
N LEU A 361 2.44 5.45 -28.39
CA LEU A 361 3.27 6.55 -27.90
C LEU A 361 4.68 6.07 -27.58
N GLN A 362 4.82 4.92 -26.90
CA GLN A 362 6.12 4.34 -26.56
C GLN A 362 6.94 4.00 -27.82
N GLU A 363 6.31 3.56 -28.90
CA GLU A 363 6.96 3.37 -30.20
C GLU A 363 7.48 4.67 -30.81
N CYS A 364 6.83 5.80 -30.54
CA CYS A 364 7.30 7.11 -31.00
C CYS A 364 8.49 7.61 -30.19
N ILE A 365 8.43 7.45 -28.86
CA ILE A 365 9.38 8.10 -27.95
C ILE A 365 10.47 7.17 -27.40
N ASN A 366 10.46 5.87 -27.64
CA ASN A 366 11.50 4.99 -27.08
C ASN A 366 12.93 5.45 -27.44
N PRO A 367 13.95 5.11 -26.61
CA PRO A 367 15.31 5.60 -26.80
C PRO A 367 15.88 5.36 -28.20
N GLY A 368 15.60 4.20 -28.80
CA GLY A 368 16.05 3.87 -30.16
C GLY A 368 15.42 4.77 -31.22
N SER A 369 14.12 5.01 -31.12
CA SER A 369 13.39 5.91 -32.02
C SER A 369 13.89 7.34 -31.88
N LEU A 370 14.06 7.86 -30.67
CA LEU A 370 14.57 9.22 -30.48
C LEU A 370 16.01 9.39 -30.98
N LYS A 371 16.88 8.39 -30.77
CA LYS A 371 18.25 8.39 -31.32
C LYS A 371 18.24 8.37 -32.85
N TRP A 372 17.36 7.58 -33.46
CA TRP A 372 17.20 7.55 -34.92
C TRP A 372 16.69 8.90 -35.46
N LEU A 373 15.69 9.49 -34.80
CA LEU A 373 15.15 10.80 -35.17
C LEU A 373 16.19 11.92 -35.01
N ALA A 374 17.05 11.83 -34.00
CA ALA A 374 18.16 12.76 -33.82
C ALA A 374 19.24 12.57 -34.88
N TRP A 375 19.79 11.36 -35.04
CA TRP A 375 21.10 11.16 -35.67
C TRP A 375 21.11 10.20 -36.87
N GLY A 376 19.94 9.78 -37.37
CA GLY A 376 19.87 8.93 -38.56
C GLY A 376 20.48 9.62 -39.79
N ALA A 377 21.28 8.87 -40.55
CA ALA A 377 22.16 9.42 -41.59
C ALA A 377 21.44 9.92 -42.85
N ASP A 378 20.30 9.32 -43.21
CA ASP A 378 19.47 9.77 -44.35
C ASP A 378 18.29 10.61 -43.83
N ASP A 379 18.33 11.91 -44.11
CA ASP A 379 17.29 12.85 -43.70
C ASP A 379 15.90 12.51 -44.25
N LYS A 380 15.82 11.97 -45.47
CA LYS A 380 14.53 11.58 -46.06
C LYS A 380 13.96 10.37 -45.33
N GLU A 381 14.78 9.38 -45.02
CA GLU A 381 14.35 8.19 -44.27
C GLU A 381 13.96 8.54 -42.83
N VAL A 382 14.70 9.44 -42.18
CA VAL A 382 14.40 9.89 -40.82
C VAL A 382 13.10 10.68 -40.76
N VAL A 383 12.88 11.62 -41.69
CA VAL A 383 11.60 12.37 -41.75
C VAL A 383 10.44 11.43 -42.09
N LYS A 384 10.63 10.48 -43.00
CA LYS A 384 9.63 9.45 -43.28
C LYS A 384 9.31 8.62 -42.04
N SER A 385 10.33 8.17 -41.29
CA SER A 385 10.16 7.40 -40.06
C SER A 385 9.37 8.16 -38.99
N PHE A 386 9.63 9.47 -38.83
CA PHE A 386 8.83 10.34 -37.97
C PHE A 386 7.35 10.37 -38.40
N ASN A 387 7.11 10.65 -39.69
CA ASN A 387 5.75 10.73 -40.24
C ASN A 387 4.99 9.42 -40.05
N ASP A 388 5.62 8.28 -40.39
CA ASP A 388 5.01 6.95 -40.28
C ASP A 388 4.64 6.64 -38.81
N LYS A 389 5.53 6.92 -37.85
CA LYS A 389 5.27 6.74 -36.41
C LYS A 389 4.16 7.67 -35.91
N PHE A 390 4.18 8.95 -36.34
CA PHE A 390 3.15 9.92 -35.98
C PHE A 390 1.78 9.52 -36.55
N ASP A 391 1.69 9.16 -37.83
CA ASP A 391 0.45 8.73 -38.48
C ASP A 391 -0.12 7.46 -37.84
N GLN A 392 0.75 6.53 -37.41
CA GLN A 392 0.34 5.37 -36.64
C GLN A 392 -0.23 5.77 -35.28
N LEU A 393 0.44 6.66 -34.53
CA LEU A 393 -0.05 7.18 -33.26
C LEU A 393 -1.42 7.85 -33.41
N VAL A 394 -1.57 8.76 -34.39
CA VAL A 394 -2.85 9.43 -34.67
C VAL A 394 -3.93 8.42 -35.01
N THR A 395 -3.62 7.45 -35.89
CA THR A 395 -4.59 6.44 -36.30
C THR A 395 -5.03 5.57 -35.13
N THR A 396 -4.10 5.11 -34.28
CA THR A 396 -4.41 4.33 -33.09
C THR A 396 -5.32 5.11 -32.14
N VAL A 397 -4.98 6.35 -31.81
CA VAL A 397 -5.78 7.19 -30.90
C VAL A 397 -7.18 7.45 -31.47
N CYS A 398 -7.28 7.90 -32.72
CA CYS A 398 -8.57 8.16 -33.36
C CYS A 398 -9.44 6.90 -33.43
N SER A 399 -8.85 5.73 -33.71
CA SER A 399 -9.59 4.47 -33.76
C SER A 399 -10.04 3.99 -32.39
N PHE A 400 -9.22 4.17 -31.36
CA PHE A 400 -9.50 3.73 -29.99
C PHE A 400 -10.55 4.60 -29.31
N GLU A 401 -10.40 5.93 -29.44
CA GLU A 401 -11.29 6.93 -28.82
C GLU A 401 -12.51 7.26 -29.70
N ASN A 402 -12.61 6.69 -30.91
CA ASN A 402 -13.61 7.02 -31.91
C ASN A 402 -13.66 8.54 -32.24
N LEU A 403 -12.48 9.14 -32.45
CA LEU A 403 -12.28 10.56 -32.78
C LEU A 403 -11.96 10.78 -34.27
N GLU A 404 -12.18 12.00 -34.76
CA GLU A 404 -11.81 12.36 -36.13
C GLU A 404 -10.29 12.52 -36.28
N LYS A 405 -9.77 12.14 -37.46
CA LYS A 405 -8.36 12.38 -37.78
C LYS A 405 -8.07 13.87 -37.86
N LEU A 406 -6.84 14.25 -37.50
CA LEU A 406 -6.37 15.62 -37.66
C LEU A 406 -6.49 16.09 -39.12
N THR A 407 -6.80 17.38 -39.29
CA THR A 407 -6.80 18.02 -40.61
C THR A 407 -5.42 17.93 -41.25
N LYS A 408 -5.37 17.93 -42.60
CA LYS A 408 -4.09 17.93 -43.35
C LYS A 408 -3.16 19.07 -42.93
N GLU A 409 -3.74 20.24 -42.60
CA GLU A 409 -3.00 21.39 -42.10
C GLU A 409 -2.38 21.13 -40.72
N ASN A 410 -3.13 20.52 -39.79
CA ASN A 410 -2.61 20.16 -38.47
C ASN A 410 -1.47 19.15 -38.55
N ILE A 411 -1.61 18.12 -39.40
CA ILE A 411 -0.55 17.13 -39.64
C ILE A 411 0.69 17.82 -40.24
N ALA A 412 0.51 18.67 -41.26
CA ALA A 412 1.60 19.42 -41.88
C ALA A 412 2.34 20.32 -40.88
N ASN A 413 1.61 20.94 -39.93
CA ASN A 413 2.22 21.77 -38.88
C ASN A 413 3.12 20.95 -37.94
N ILE A 414 2.72 19.72 -37.57
CA ILE A 414 3.56 18.81 -36.77
C ILE A 414 4.78 18.33 -37.57
N TYR A 415 4.61 18.00 -38.86
CA TYR A 415 5.71 17.59 -39.73
C TYR A 415 6.74 18.71 -39.93
N ASN A 416 6.27 19.95 -40.08
CA ASN A 416 7.10 21.13 -40.15
C ASN A 416 7.83 21.40 -38.82
N TYR A 417 7.20 21.11 -37.68
CA TYR A 417 7.83 21.25 -36.36
C TYR A 417 9.05 20.35 -36.26
N TYR A 418 8.85 19.06 -36.51
CA TYR A 418 9.93 18.08 -36.46
C TYR A 418 11.05 18.40 -37.46
N SER A 419 10.68 18.72 -38.71
CA SER A 419 11.65 19.11 -39.75
C SER A 419 12.48 20.33 -39.35
N THR A 420 11.89 21.27 -38.60
CA THR A 420 12.58 22.46 -38.06
C THR A 420 13.53 22.07 -36.93
N VAL A 421 13.07 21.24 -35.97
CA VAL A 421 13.90 20.73 -34.88
C VAL A 421 15.13 20.00 -35.43
N LYS A 422 14.94 19.11 -36.40
CA LYS A 422 16.03 18.36 -37.04
C LYS A 422 17.06 19.29 -37.69
N LYS A 423 16.61 20.24 -38.53
CA LYS A 423 17.49 21.22 -39.19
C LYS A 423 18.25 22.13 -38.22
N MET A 424 17.63 22.48 -37.10
CA MET A 424 18.20 23.42 -36.14
C MET A 424 19.16 22.76 -35.16
N PHE A 425 18.80 21.59 -34.62
CA PHE A 425 19.48 21.00 -33.47
C PHE A 425 20.18 19.67 -33.77
N CYS A 426 19.83 18.99 -34.87
CA CYS A 426 20.39 17.68 -35.21
C CYS A 426 21.39 17.74 -36.38
N ASP A 427 21.30 18.73 -37.26
CA ASP A 427 22.26 18.89 -38.35
C ASP A 427 23.59 19.44 -37.81
N LYS A 428 24.72 18.75 -38.08
CA LYS A 428 26.09 19.15 -37.65
C LYS A 428 26.55 20.55 -38.13
N LYS A 429 25.77 21.22 -38.98
CA LYS A 429 26.00 22.60 -39.47
C LYS A 429 24.95 23.62 -38.95
N GLY A 430 23.90 23.15 -38.28
CA GLY A 430 22.61 23.84 -38.12
C GLY A 430 22.57 24.94 -37.06
N LEU A 431 23.30 24.80 -35.94
CA LEU A 431 23.27 25.79 -34.85
C LEU A 431 23.87 27.15 -35.25
N ILE A 432 24.90 27.16 -36.09
CA ILE A 432 25.70 28.37 -36.35
C ILE A 432 25.26 29.12 -37.63
N THR A 433 24.61 28.44 -38.60
CA THR A 433 24.36 29.04 -39.92
C THR A 433 22.90 29.43 -40.19
N ASN A 434 21.93 28.81 -39.53
CA ASN A 434 20.50 28.94 -39.90
C ASN A 434 19.67 29.87 -39.00
N ILE A 435 20.24 30.46 -37.95
CA ILE A 435 19.56 31.47 -37.13
C ILE A 435 20.31 32.80 -37.29
N PRO A 436 20.05 33.58 -38.35
CA PRO A 436 20.70 34.86 -38.51
C PRO A 436 20.27 35.75 -37.35
N LYS A 437 21.23 36.15 -36.49
CA LYS A 437 21.09 37.12 -35.40
C LYS A 437 20.53 36.61 -34.06
N LEU A 438 21.03 35.49 -33.55
CA LEU A 438 21.01 35.26 -32.09
C LEU A 438 22.07 36.15 -31.42
N SER A 439 21.74 36.71 -30.25
CA SER A 439 22.75 37.36 -29.42
C SER A 439 23.76 36.32 -28.91
N LYS A 440 25.02 36.70 -28.71
CA LYS A 440 26.07 35.81 -28.18
C LYS A 440 25.61 35.07 -26.90
N SER A 441 24.90 35.77 -26.02
CA SER A 441 24.31 35.22 -24.78
C SER A 441 23.39 34.03 -25.02
N LEU A 442 22.53 34.08 -26.05
CA LEU A 442 21.57 33.02 -26.33
C LEU A 442 22.22 31.82 -27.03
N SER A 443 23.25 32.05 -27.84
CA SER A 443 24.08 30.96 -28.38
C SER A 443 24.82 30.21 -27.27
N ASP A 444 25.40 30.93 -26.30
CA ASP A 444 26.06 30.32 -25.14
C ASP A 444 25.07 29.53 -24.27
N GLU A 445 23.85 30.05 -24.07
CA GLU A 445 22.76 29.36 -23.36
C GLU A 445 22.28 28.10 -24.09
N ILE A 446 22.14 28.14 -25.42
CA ILE A 446 21.75 26.97 -26.22
C ILE A 446 22.81 25.87 -26.11
N ASN A 447 24.09 26.21 -26.23
CA ASN A 447 25.19 25.24 -26.11
C ASN A 447 25.26 24.58 -24.72
N LYS A 448 24.78 25.26 -23.67
CA LYS A 448 24.67 24.70 -22.31
C LYS A 448 23.65 23.54 -22.24
N TYR A 449 22.56 23.63 -22.98
CA TYR A 449 21.46 22.65 -22.94
C TYR A 449 21.50 21.64 -24.09
N PHE A 450 22.18 21.96 -25.19
CA PHE A 450 22.38 21.11 -26.37
C PHE A 450 23.87 20.91 -26.61
N PRO A 451 24.47 19.80 -26.13
CA PRO A 451 25.90 19.55 -26.32
C PRO A 451 26.23 19.31 -27.80
N GLU A 452 27.40 19.79 -28.26
CA GLU A 452 27.85 19.71 -29.67
C GLU A 452 28.14 18.28 -30.20
N LYS A 453 27.98 17.23 -29.39
CA LYS A 453 28.32 15.84 -29.74
C LYS A 453 27.10 14.94 -29.71
N ASP A 454 27.13 13.91 -30.57
CA ASP A 454 26.22 12.76 -30.58
C ASP A 454 26.23 12.06 -29.19
N ASN A 455 25.50 12.61 -28.22
CA ASN A 455 25.42 12.10 -26.85
C ASN A 455 24.30 11.04 -26.78
N GLU A 456 24.62 9.87 -26.25
CA GLU A 456 23.66 8.79 -26.03
C GLU A 456 22.46 9.20 -25.17
N ARG A 457 22.62 10.25 -24.34
CA ARG A 457 21.58 10.76 -23.45
C ARG A 457 20.60 11.74 -24.09
N LEU A 458 20.90 12.25 -25.29
CA LEU A 458 20.09 13.24 -26.00
C LEU A 458 19.70 14.44 -25.11
N GLU A 459 20.63 14.94 -24.29
CA GLU A 459 20.40 16.11 -23.42
C GLU A 459 19.92 17.30 -24.27
N GLY A 460 18.84 17.95 -23.82
CA GLY A 460 18.11 18.97 -24.57
C GLY A 460 17.27 18.41 -25.73
N LEU A 461 17.85 17.58 -26.60
CA LEU A 461 17.18 17.01 -27.77
C LEU A 461 15.95 16.18 -27.42
N ARG A 462 16.00 15.38 -26.35
CA ARG A 462 14.90 14.50 -25.93
C ARG A 462 13.60 15.26 -25.63
N ILE A 463 13.68 16.52 -25.16
CA ILE A 463 12.50 17.35 -24.91
C ILE A 463 11.86 17.77 -26.25
N VAL A 464 12.64 18.38 -27.15
CA VAL A 464 12.14 18.88 -28.45
C VAL A 464 11.72 17.79 -29.42
N LEU A 465 12.31 16.60 -29.33
CA LEU A 465 11.93 15.44 -30.14
C LEU A 465 10.63 14.78 -29.67
N MET A 466 10.32 14.81 -28.37
CA MET A 466 9.06 14.28 -27.84
C MET A 466 7.88 15.23 -28.05
N LEU A 467 8.11 16.55 -27.96
CA LEU A 467 7.06 17.58 -28.07
C LEU A 467 6.10 17.43 -29.26
N PRO A 468 6.52 17.16 -30.52
CA PRO A 468 5.58 17.08 -31.63
C PRO A 468 4.59 15.92 -31.50
N PHE A 469 4.99 14.79 -30.90
CA PHE A 469 4.07 13.68 -30.65
C PHE A 469 3.03 14.07 -29.59
N ILE A 470 3.46 14.68 -28.48
CA ILE A 470 2.57 15.08 -27.38
C ILE A 470 1.63 16.23 -27.81
N GLU A 471 2.11 17.18 -28.61
CA GLU A 471 1.31 18.26 -29.19
C GLU A 471 0.27 17.71 -30.18
N GLY A 472 0.62 16.68 -30.96
CA GLY A 472 -0.34 15.98 -31.81
C GLY A 472 -1.44 15.29 -31.01
N LEU A 473 -1.07 14.57 -29.95
CA LEU A 473 -2.04 13.98 -29.01
C LEU A 473 -2.96 15.03 -28.41
N LYS A 474 -2.40 16.15 -27.93
CA LYS A 474 -3.18 17.29 -27.45
C LYS A 474 -4.23 17.71 -28.49
N ARG A 475 -3.82 17.96 -29.73
CA ARG A 475 -4.75 18.40 -30.80
C ARG A 475 -5.86 17.39 -31.10
N ILE A 476 -5.58 16.09 -31.00
CA ILE A 476 -6.59 15.04 -31.20
C ILE A 476 -7.58 15.07 -30.04
N TYR A 477 -7.08 14.99 -28.81
CA TYR A 477 -7.93 14.92 -27.62
C TYR A 477 -8.78 16.17 -27.42
N TYR A 478 -8.27 17.37 -27.73
CA TYR A 478 -9.05 18.62 -27.59
C TYR A 478 -10.27 18.73 -28.53
N GLN A 479 -10.49 17.77 -29.43
CA GLN A 479 -11.78 17.62 -30.13
C GLN A 479 -12.92 17.28 -29.15
N ASP A 480 -12.61 16.58 -28.05
CA ASP A 480 -13.51 16.30 -26.94
C ASP A 480 -12.89 16.79 -25.63
N LYS A 481 -13.46 17.86 -25.08
CA LYS A 481 -12.96 18.49 -23.86
C LYS A 481 -12.90 17.52 -22.66
N THR A 482 -13.86 16.60 -22.55
CA THR A 482 -13.95 15.65 -21.44
C THR A 482 -12.84 14.61 -21.54
N LEU A 483 -12.58 14.09 -22.74
CA LEU A 483 -11.47 13.15 -22.97
C LEU A 483 -10.12 13.82 -22.80
N ALA A 484 -9.96 15.06 -23.27
CA ALA A 484 -8.75 15.85 -23.07
C ALA A 484 -8.41 16.05 -21.59
N GLU A 485 -9.40 16.44 -20.78
CA GLU A 485 -9.25 16.57 -19.33
C GLU A 485 -8.91 15.22 -18.68
N THR A 486 -9.48 14.11 -19.16
CA THR A 486 -9.23 12.79 -18.58
C THR A 486 -7.83 12.26 -18.91
N PHE A 487 -7.45 12.21 -20.18
CA PHE A 487 -6.20 11.58 -20.61
C PHE A 487 -4.98 12.51 -20.49
N LEU A 488 -5.08 13.79 -20.86
CA LEU A 488 -3.94 14.71 -20.84
C LEU A 488 -3.61 15.23 -19.43
N GLU A 489 -4.55 15.16 -18.49
CA GLU A 489 -4.24 15.35 -17.07
C GLU A 489 -3.87 14.05 -16.36
N SER A 490 -4.12 12.89 -16.98
CA SER A 490 -3.71 11.59 -16.43
C SER A 490 -2.20 11.50 -16.24
N ARG A 491 -1.78 10.68 -15.27
CA ARG A 491 -0.36 10.35 -15.05
C ARG A 491 0.18 9.33 -16.06
N LEU A 492 -0.66 8.80 -16.96
CA LEU A 492 -0.32 7.63 -17.79
C LEU A 492 0.75 7.94 -18.85
N TYR A 493 0.54 8.97 -19.68
CA TYR A 493 1.55 9.34 -20.68
C TYR A 493 2.79 9.95 -20.02
N GLN A 494 2.63 10.66 -18.91
CA GLN A 494 3.74 11.19 -18.10
C GLN A 494 4.64 10.05 -17.58
N LYS A 495 4.06 8.91 -17.18
CA LYS A 495 4.82 7.71 -16.79
C LYS A 495 5.68 7.18 -17.93
N ARG A 496 5.14 7.10 -19.16
CA ARG A 496 5.89 6.66 -20.36
C ARG A 496 7.02 7.61 -20.73
N ILE A 497 6.77 8.91 -20.66
CA ILE A 497 7.81 9.95 -20.83
C ILE A 497 8.91 9.76 -19.79
N LYS A 498 8.57 9.70 -18.49
CA LYS A 498 9.54 9.52 -17.41
C LYS A 498 10.38 8.25 -17.58
N GLN A 499 9.76 7.11 -17.90
CA GLN A 499 10.46 5.84 -18.15
C GLN A 499 11.46 5.94 -19.31
N THR A 500 11.07 6.65 -20.36
CA THR A 500 11.91 6.88 -21.54
C THR A 500 13.10 7.79 -21.20
N LEU A 501 12.87 8.87 -20.44
CA LEU A 501 13.94 9.77 -19.99
C LEU A 501 14.96 9.04 -19.10
N ILE A 502 14.50 8.19 -18.19
CA ILE A 502 15.38 7.35 -17.35
C ILE A 502 16.17 6.36 -18.21
N SER A 503 15.53 5.73 -19.19
CA SER A 503 16.21 4.82 -20.14
C SER A 503 17.26 5.53 -21.01
N LEU A 504 17.12 6.85 -21.23
CA LEU A 504 18.12 7.70 -21.87
C LEU A 504 19.21 8.18 -20.89
N GLY A 505 19.20 7.73 -19.63
CA GLY A 505 20.23 8.02 -18.64
C GLY A 505 19.98 9.27 -17.80
N ALA A 506 18.76 9.82 -17.79
CA ALA A 506 18.37 10.84 -16.81
C ALA A 506 18.16 10.19 -15.43
N ASP A 507 18.61 10.85 -14.37
CA ASP A 507 18.22 10.44 -13.02
C ASP A 507 16.74 10.74 -12.74
N GLU A 508 16.23 10.24 -11.61
CA GLU A 508 14.82 10.38 -11.28
C GLU A 508 14.36 11.85 -11.11
N ASN A 509 15.23 12.72 -10.58
CA ASN A 509 14.91 14.13 -10.39
C ASN A 509 14.83 14.86 -11.73
N ILE A 510 15.80 14.64 -12.61
CA ILE A 510 15.82 15.21 -13.96
C ILE A 510 14.62 14.69 -14.75
N ALA A 511 14.36 13.38 -14.73
CA ALA A 511 13.23 12.79 -15.45
C ALA A 511 11.88 13.34 -14.97
N ASN A 512 11.72 13.56 -13.66
CA ASN A 512 10.53 14.23 -13.11
C ASN A 512 10.41 15.68 -13.59
N GLN A 513 11.50 16.46 -13.53
CA GLN A 513 11.52 17.86 -13.94
C GLN A 513 11.20 18.00 -15.44
N GLU A 514 11.88 17.24 -16.29
CA GLU A 514 11.66 17.28 -17.74
C GLU A 514 10.29 16.78 -18.16
N THR A 515 9.72 15.78 -17.47
CA THR A 515 8.33 15.36 -17.71
C THR A 515 7.34 16.49 -17.41
N GLN A 516 7.52 17.21 -16.29
CA GLN A 516 6.70 18.38 -15.97
C GLN A 516 6.91 19.52 -16.98
N LEU A 517 8.14 19.74 -17.41
CA LEU A 517 8.47 20.73 -18.42
C LEU A 517 7.80 20.41 -19.77
N ILE A 518 7.88 19.17 -20.26
CA ILE A 518 7.18 18.74 -21.49
C ILE A 518 5.68 18.97 -21.35
N LYS A 519 5.08 18.67 -20.19
CA LYS A 519 3.67 18.99 -19.92
C LYS A 519 3.41 20.49 -20.06
N ILE A 520 4.17 21.34 -19.36
CA ILE A 520 4.02 22.80 -19.40
C ILE A 520 4.15 23.31 -20.85
N LEU A 521 5.18 22.87 -21.56
CA LEU A 521 5.44 23.25 -22.95
C LEU A 521 4.31 22.81 -23.87
N THR A 522 3.66 21.67 -23.65
CA THR A 522 2.50 21.24 -24.44
C THR A 522 1.29 22.17 -24.22
N PHE A 523 1.01 22.58 -22.98
CA PHE A 523 -0.22 23.32 -22.66
C PHE A 523 -0.13 24.84 -22.88
N LEU A 524 1.06 25.44 -22.75
CA LEU A 524 1.25 26.86 -23.07
C LEU A 524 1.33 27.06 -24.59
N ASN A 525 0.27 27.64 -25.17
CA ASN A 525 0.20 27.92 -26.61
C ASN A 525 1.24 28.97 -27.03
N ASN A 526 1.87 28.76 -28.19
CA ASN A 526 2.78 29.66 -28.92
C ASN A 526 4.07 30.15 -28.23
N GLY A 527 4.42 29.68 -27.02
CA GLY A 527 5.65 30.11 -26.33
C GLY A 527 5.57 31.54 -25.80
N LEU A 528 6.71 32.12 -25.42
CA LEU A 528 6.82 33.51 -24.95
C LEU A 528 6.69 34.48 -26.14
N ASN A 529 5.47 34.94 -26.45
CA ASN A 529 5.28 36.02 -27.44
C ASN A 529 5.60 37.38 -26.81
N ILE A 530 6.89 37.67 -26.62
CA ILE A 530 7.37 38.96 -26.12
C ILE A 530 7.43 39.94 -27.30
N ASP A 531 6.28 40.46 -27.72
CA ASP A 531 6.26 41.64 -28.58
C ASP A 531 6.54 42.88 -27.72
N LYS A 532 7.41 43.78 -28.18
CA LYS A 532 7.68 45.06 -27.51
C LYS A 532 6.40 45.91 -27.33
N ASN A 533 5.37 45.64 -28.10
CA ASN A 533 4.10 46.37 -28.10
C ASN A 533 3.01 45.74 -27.22
N ASN A 534 3.27 44.59 -26.58
CA ASN A 534 2.30 43.90 -25.73
C ASN A 534 2.94 43.63 -24.35
N PRO A 535 2.37 44.11 -23.22
CA PRO A 535 2.98 43.93 -21.92
C PRO A 535 3.09 42.43 -21.58
N SER A 536 4.27 41.99 -21.18
CA SER A 536 4.54 40.58 -20.79
C SER A 536 3.85 40.18 -19.48
N LEU A 537 3.29 41.14 -18.75
CA LEU A 537 2.74 40.95 -17.40
C LEU A 537 1.53 39.99 -17.36
N PRO A 538 0.49 40.11 -18.21
CA PRO A 538 -0.65 39.19 -18.18
C PRO A 538 -0.26 37.75 -18.52
N TYR A 539 0.72 37.56 -19.40
CA TYR A 539 1.26 36.23 -19.73
C TYR A 539 1.97 35.61 -18.52
N PHE A 540 2.79 36.40 -17.81
CA PHE A 540 3.44 35.93 -16.58
C PHE A 540 2.44 35.67 -15.45
N GLU A 541 1.39 36.49 -15.31
CA GLU A 541 0.30 36.24 -14.36
C GLU A 541 -0.40 34.91 -14.65
N GLU A 542 -0.74 34.62 -15.91
CA GLU A 542 -1.32 33.32 -16.30
C GLU A 542 -0.36 32.16 -16.00
N LEU A 543 0.93 32.33 -16.32
CA LEU A 543 1.98 31.35 -16.08
C LEU A 543 2.14 31.04 -14.59
N PHE A 544 2.22 32.06 -13.73
CA PHE A 544 2.34 31.89 -12.28
C PHE A 544 1.06 31.37 -11.61
N ASN A 545 -0.12 31.57 -12.23
CA ASN A 545 -1.39 31.01 -11.75
C ASN A 545 -1.63 29.56 -12.21
N THR A 546 -0.80 29.03 -13.11
CA THR A 546 -0.96 27.67 -13.62
C THR A 546 -0.36 26.63 -12.65
N LYS A 547 -1.18 25.69 -12.15
CA LYS A 547 -0.76 24.69 -11.15
C LYS A 547 0.46 23.84 -11.55
N SER A 548 0.58 23.45 -12.82
CA SER A 548 1.75 22.68 -13.30
C SER A 548 3.03 23.51 -13.24
N VAL A 549 2.95 24.80 -13.56
CA VAL A 549 4.07 25.75 -13.45
C VAL A 549 4.44 25.97 -11.99
N GLN A 550 3.46 26.19 -11.10
CA GLN A 550 3.72 26.37 -9.66
C GLN A 550 4.49 25.17 -9.06
N ARG A 551 4.09 23.95 -9.43
CA ARG A 551 4.80 22.72 -9.01
C ARG A 551 6.21 22.65 -9.57
N TYR A 552 6.38 22.96 -10.85
CA TYR A 552 7.68 22.96 -11.52
C TYR A 552 8.65 23.99 -10.92
N LEU A 553 8.15 25.18 -10.61
CA LEU A 553 8.89 26.26 -9.98
C LEU A 553 9.09 26.07 -8.47
N GLN A 554 8.53 25.00 -7.87
CA GLN A 554 8.57 24.72 -6.44
C GLN A 554 8.09 25.92 -5.61
N MET A 555 6.98 26.54 -6.03
CA MET A 555 6.46 27.72 -5.38
C MET A 555 6.01 27.40 -3.95
N ASN A 556 6.43 28.23 -3.00
CA ASN A 556 6.07 28.10 -1.59
C ASN A 556 5.72 29.48 -1.01
N GLU A 557 4.79 29.52 -0.07
CA GLU A 557 4.41 30.74 0.63
C GLU A 557 5.00 30.76 2.03
N PHE A 558 5.65 31.86 2.40
CA PHE A 558 6.17 32.10 3.74
C PHE A 558 5.88 33.54 4.15
N ASN A 559 5.18 33.74 5.27
CA ASN A 559 4.77 35.05 5.79
C ASN A 559 4.02 35.92 4.77
N GLY A 560 3.14 35.34 3.96
CA GLY A 560 2.38 36.06 2.94
C GLY A 560 3.18 36.48 1.70
N ILE A 561 4.44 36.03 1.58
CA ILE A 561 5.30 36.24 0.41
C ILE A 561 5.46 34.90 -0.32
N VAL A 562 5.21 34.91 -1.63
CA VAL A 562 5.41 33.74 -2.49
C VAL A 562 6.82 33.72 -3.03
N TYR A 563 7.55 32.64 -2.77
CA TYR A 563 8.90 32.38 -3.27
C TYR A 563 8.85 31.28 -4.33
N PHE A 564 9.78 31.34 -5.31
CA PHE A 564 9.93 30.32 -6.34
C PHE A 564 11.41 30.03 -6.62
N ASN A 565 11.70 28.87 -7.19
CA ASN A 565 13.05 28.46 -7.55
C ASN A 565 13.54 29.23 -8.79
N LYS A 566 14.52 30.11 -8.61
CA LYS A 566 15.11 30.95 -9.67
C LYS A 566 15.69 30.13 -10.82
N GLU A 567 16.38 29.04 -10.53
CA GLU A 567 17.02 28.19 -11.56
C GLU A 567 15.97 27.49 -12.42
N GLN A 568 14.90 26.97 -11.79
CA GLN A 568 13.77 26.40 -12.52
C GLN A 568 13.05 27.43 -13.37
N PHE A 569 12.89 28.65 -12.86
CA PHE A 569 12.29 29.74 -13.65
C PHE A 569 13.14 30.09 -14.87
N ALA A 570 14.45 30.25 -14.71
CA ALA A 570 15.36 30.50 -15.84
C ALA A 570 15.32 29.35 -16.86
N HIS A 571 15.29 28.11 -16.40
CA HIS A 571 15.16 26.93 -17.25
C HIS A 571 13.84 26.92 -18.04
N LEU A 572 12.71 27.24 -17.38
CA LEU A 572 11.41 27.35 -18.04
C LEU A 572 11.40 28.44 -19.12
N LEU A 573 11.95 29.63 -18.81
CA LEU A 573 12.05 30.72 -19.78
C LEU A 573 12.87 30.32 -21.01
N PHE A 574 14.00 29.65 -20.80
CA PHE A 574 14.84 29.12 -21.88
C PHE A 574 14.02 28.22 -22.81
N TRP A 575 13.32 27.22 -22.26
CA TRP A 575 12.55 26.29 -23.08
C TRP A 575 11.32 26.91 -23.77
N LEU A 576 10.66 27.88 -23.13
CA LEU A 576 9.60 28.66 -23.76
C LEU A 576 10.13 29.48 -24.94
N ALA A 577 11.33 30.02 -24.83
CA ALA A 577 11.98 30.73 -25.93
C ALA A 577 12.39 29.77 -27.05
N ILE A 578 12.94 28.58 -26.74
CA ILE A 578 13.24 27.56 -27.75
C ILE A 578 11.97 27.16 -28.52
N LYS A 579 10.86 26.91 -27.82
CA LYS A 579 9.57 26.61 -28.46
C LYS A 579 9.11 27.75 -29.39
N TYR A 580 9.28 29.00 -28.96
CA TYR A 580 8.93 30.17 -29.77
C TYR A 580 9.83 30.31 -31.02
N VAL A 581 11.15 30.08 -30.90
CA VAL A 581 12.08 30.13 -32.05
C VAL A 581 11.72 29.06 -33.08
N ILE A 582 11.37 27.84 -32.65
CA ILE A 582 10.90 26.79 -33.55
C ILE A 582 9.63 27.26 -34.28
N HIS A 583 8.66 27.83 -33.56
CA HIS A 583 7.41 28.35 -34.14
C HIS A 583 7.63 29.48 -35.16
N LEU A 584 8.52 30.44 -34.88
CA LEU A 584 8.88 31.49 -35.83
C LEU A 584 9.50 30.93 -37.11
N THR A 585 10.36 29.92 -36.97
CA THR A 585 11.02 29.30 -38.12
C THR A 585 10.05 28.51 -39.01
N GLN A 586 8.94 28.02 -38.44
CA GLN A 586 7.85 27.39 -39.21
C GLN A 586 7.03 28.39 -40.03
N SER A 587 6.82 29.60 -39.50
CA SER A 587 5.89 30.59 -40.06
C SER A 587 6.53 31.47 -41.14
N ASP A 588 7.86 31.54 -41.19
CA ASP A 588 8.56 32.51 -42.04
C ASP A 588 9.29 31.87 -43.25
N LYS A 589 8.81 32.16 -44.47
CA LYS A 589 9.61 32.04 -45.71
C LYS A 589 10.66 33.18 -45.83
N LYS A 590 10.85 34.02 -44.81
CA LYS A 590 11.83 35.12 -44.76
C LYS A 590 12.61 35.14 -43.44
N LYS A 591 13.86 35.61 -43.52
CA LYS A 591 14.87 35.60 -42.44
C LYS A 591 14.38 36.30 -41.17
N ILE A 592 14.42 35.58 -40.04
CA ILE A 592 14.30 36.11 -38.67
C ILE A 592 15.26 37.30 -38.50
N THR A 593 14.78 38.46 -38.06
CA THR A 593 15.57 39.71 -38.03
C THR A 593 16.12 40.11 -36.66
N SER A 594 15.66 39.50 -35.55
CA SER A 594 16.34 39.45 -34.24
C SER A 594 15.44 38.84 -33.16
N VAL A 595 15.96 37.92 -32.34
CA VAL A 595 15.37 37.53 -31.05
C VAL A 595 16.31 38.00 -29.94
N LYS A 596 15.87 38.94 -29.09
CA LYS A 596 16.60 39.39 -27.90
C LYS A 596 15.88 38.84 -26.66
N ILE A 597 16.50 37.89 -25.98
CA ILE A 597 16.13 37.52 -24.61
C ILE A 597 17.09 38.31 -23.72
N ASN A 598 16.60 39.34 -23.05
CA ASN A 598 17.37 39.96 -21.97
C ASN A 598 17.06 39.17 -20.70
N ALA A 599 18.11 38.59 -20.11
CA ALA A 599 18.06 37.84 -18.86
C ALA A 599 17.64 38.70 -17.66
#